data_AF-A0A2M7X3W1-F1
#
_entry.id   AF-A0A2M7X3W1-F1
#
_cell.length_a   1.000
_cell.length_b   1.000
_cell.length_c   1.000
_cell.angle_alpha   90.00
_cell.angle_beta   90.00
_cell.angle_gamma   90.00
#
_symmetry.space_group_name_H-M   'P 1'
#
loop_
_entity.id
_entity.type
_entity.pdbx_description
1 polymer ?
#
loop_
_entity_poly.entity_id
_entity_poly.type
_entity_poly.pdbx_seq_one_letter_code
_entity_poly.pdbx_strand_id
1 'polypeptide(L)'
;MMEITTAPERIVRCWSNKSVLPLLTLFASIFFTIDVNYDILQGLVGQQRIYMATTKSAKRTIPKQERKRVVNLRNWRTLREKVKSFIAAPSKELEGSVYSAIDTAAKKGLIHKNKAAHLKSQMSKLQSA
;
A
#
# COMPACT_ATOMS: atom_id res chain seq x y z
N MET A 1 -17.33 27.02 -38.03
CA MET A 1 -16.78 26.03 -37.07
C MET A 1 -15.33 26.42 -36.86
N MET A 2 -15.00 26.92 -35.66
CA MET A 2 -13.66 27.39 -35.32
C MET A 2 -12.76 26.19 -35.05
N GLU A 3 -11.72 26.00 -35.86
CA GLU A 3 -10.63 25.09 -35.53
C GLU A 3 -9.70 25.76 -34.51
N ILE A 4 -9.47 25.03 -33.43
CA ILE A 4 -8.69 25.42 -32.27
C ILE A 4 -7.21 25.32 -32.63
N THR A 5 -6.48 26.37 -32.29
CA THR A 5 -5.05 26.59 -32.54
C THR A 5 -4.16 25.57 -31.83
N THR A 6 -3.30 24.86 -32.57
CA THR A 6 -2.11 24.19 -31.99
C THR A 6 -0.87 25.02 -32.29
N ALA A 7 -0.38 25.75 -31.28
CA ALA A 7 0.90 26.47 -31.35
C ALA A 7 2.02 25.64 -30.73
N PRO A 8 3.17 25.53 -31.40
CA PRO A 8 4.43 25.40 -30.68
C PRO A 8 5.53 26.31 -31.27
N GLU A 9 5.54 27.61 -30.97
CA GLU A 9 6.55 28.54 -31.51
C GLU A 9 7.37 29.31 -30.45
N ARG A 10 7.56 28.76 -29.25
CA ARG A 10 8.37 29.44 -28.21
C ARG A 10 9.63 28.72 -27.71
N ILE A 11 9.98 27.58 -28.30
CA ILE A 11 11.21 26.84 -27.92
C ILE A 11 12.30 26.97 -29.00
N VAL A 12 11.95 27.29 -30.25
CA VAL A 12 12.87 27.24 -31.39
C VAL A 12 13.83 28.44 -31.45
N ARG A 13 13.57 29.55 -30.74
CA ARG A 13 14.38 30.78 -30.86
C ARG A 13 15.63 30.85 -29.98
N CYS A 14 15.97 29.82 -29.21
CA CYS A 14 17.24 29.79 -28.45
C CYS A 14 18.36 29.01 -29.16
N TRP A 15 18.08 28.39 -30.31
CA TRP A 15 19.04 27.51 -30.99
C TRP A 15 19.54 28.08 -32.32
N SER A 16 19.88 29.37 -32.33
CA SER A 16 20.65 30.00 -33.41
C SER A 16 22.01 30.48 -32.88
N ASN A 17 22.81 29.57 -32.33
CA ASN A 17 24.25 29.81 -32.16
C ASN A 17 25.03 28.52 -32.47
N LYS A 18 25.75 28.51 -33.59
CA LYS A 18 26.35 27.32 -34.24
C LYS A 18 27.60 26.76 -33.55
N SER A 19 27.95 27.19 -32.34
CA SER A 19 29.20 26.81 -31.66
C SER A 19 29.10 25.59 -30.71
N VAL A 20 27.90 25.06 -30.43
CA VAL A 20 27.69 24.00 -29.40
C VAL A 20 27.17 22.66 -29.94
N LEU A 21 27.00 22.55 -31.26
CA LEU A 21 26.61 21.32 -31.96
C LEU A 21 27.55 20.09 -31.79
N PRO A 22 28.88 20.20 -31.58
CA PRO A 22 29.74 19.01 -31.51
C PRO A 22 29.71 18.26 -30.17
N LEU A 23 29.18 18.85 -29.09
CA LEU A 23 29.09 18.18 -27.78
C LEU A 23 27.78 17.39 -27.60
N LEU A 24 26.71 17.78 -28.32
CA LEU A 24 25.42 17.09 -28.27
C LEU A 24 25.39 15.81 -29.10
N THR A 25 26.24 15.69 -30.11
CA THR A 25 26.40 14.46 -30.90
C THR A 25 27.20 13.38 -30.17
N LEU A 26 28.11 13.78 -29.26
CA LEU A 26 28.83 12.85 -28.38
C LEU A 26 27.95 12.34 -27.22
N PHE A 27 26.97 13.12 -26.78
CA PHE A 27 25.99 12.64 -25.78
C PHE A 27 24.97 11.66 -26.39
N ALA A 28 24.54 11.90 -27.62
CA ALA A 28 23.61 11.01 -28.33
C ALA A 28 24.26 9.67 -28.74
N SER A 29 25.55 9.65 -29.07
CA SER A 29 26.26 8.40 -29.41
C SER A 29 26.55 7.53 -28.19
N ILE A 30 26.79 8.12 -27.01
CA ILE A 30 26.94 7.35 -25.75
C ILE A 30 25.58 6.82 -25.26
N PHE A 31 24.48 7.51 -25.54
CA PHE A 31 23.14 7.07 -25.15
C PHE A 31 22.57 5.98 -26.09
N PHE A 32 22.94 5.97 -27.38
CA PHE A 32 22.39 5.03 -28.37
C PHE A 32 23.07 3.64 -28.40
N THR A 33 24.23 3.45 -27.76
CA THR A 33 24.91 2.14 -27.66
C THR A 33 24.72 1.43 -26.30
N ILE A 34 23.90 1.96 -25.39
CA ILE A 34 23.57 1.30 -24.10
C ILE A 34 22.15 0.70 -24.07
N ASP A 35 21.31 0.92 -25.09
CA ASP A 35 19.96 0.33 -25.15
C ASP A 35 19.88 -0.96 -25.98
N VAL A 36 20.77 -1.90 -25.69
CA VAL A 36 20.57 -3.31 -26.06
C VAL A 36 20.63 -4.14 -24.79
N ASN A 37 19.48 -4.20 -24.11
CA ASN A 37 19.01 -5.26 -23.17
C ASN A 37 18.15 -4.77 -21.99
N TYR A 38 17.44 -3.64 -22.10
CA TYR A 38 16.27 -3.43 -21.22
C TYR A 38 15.01 -4.15 -21.71
N ASP A 39 15.07 -4.79 -22.89
CA ASP A 39 14.06 -5.72 -23.40
C ASP A 39 14.17 -7.14 -22.81
N ILE A 40 15.19 -7.43 -21.98
CA ILE A 40 15.23 -8.62 -21.10
C ILE A 40 14.44 -8.37 -19.79
N LEU A 41 13.95 -7.14 -19.54
CA LEU A 41 13.25 -6.77 -18.31
C LEU A 41 11.76 -6.42 -18.51
N GLN A 42 11.15 -6.79 -19.63
CA GLN A 42 9.68 -6.73 -19.81
C GLN A 42 9.00 -8.08 -20.08
N GLY A 43 9.67 -9.20 -19.77
CA GLY A 43 9.04 -10.55 -19.79
C GLY A 43 8.68 -11.11 -18.41
N LEU A 44 9.12 -10.48 -17.31
CA LEU A 44 9.12 -11.09 -15.97
C LEU A 44 8.35 -10.31 -14.91
N VAL A 45 7.44 -9.43 -15.31
CA VAL A 45 6.46 -8.83 -14.37
C VAL A 45 5.09 -9.39 -14.67
N GLY A 46 4.73 -10.46 -13.96
CA GLY A 46 3.32 -10.71 -13.69
C GLY A 46 2.75 -12.06 -14.10
N GLN A 47 3.46 -13.17 -13.90
CA GLN A 47 2.77 -14.45 -13.67
C GLN A 47 3.39 -15.19 -12.48
N GLN A 48 3.03 -14.77 -11.28
CA GLN A 48 2.98 -15.70 -10.15
C GLN A 48 1.90 -16.74 -10.49
N ARG A 49 2.33 -17.92 -10.97
CA ARG A 49 1.44 -19.04 -11.25
C ARG A 49 0.78 -19.50 -9.96
N ILE A 50 -0.42 -19.01 -9.70
CA ILE A 50 -1.37 -19.64 -8.78
C ILE A 50 -1.86 -20.91 -9.48
N TYR A 51 -1.10 -21.99 -9.39
CA TYR A 51 -1.32 -23.26 -10.08
C TYR A 51 -2.65 -23.98 -9.74
N MET A 52 -3.44 -23.47 -8.79
CA MET A 52 -4.64 -24.16 -8.28
C MET A 52 -5.97 -23.42 -8.52
N ALA A 53 -5.98 -22.15 -8.93
CA ALA A 53 -7.22 -21.40 -9.15
C ALA A 53 -7.65 -21.46 -10.61
N THR A 54 -8.79 -22.10 -10.90
CA THR A 54 -9.31 -22.29 -12.27
C THR A 54 -9.94 -21.01 -12.83
N THR A 55 -10.64 -20.23 -12.00
CA THR A 55 -11.37 -19.03 -12.44
C THR A 55 -10.54 -17.75 -12.40
N LYS A 56 -10.81 -16.82 -13.33
CA LYS A 56 -10.13 -15.50 -13.41
C LYS A 56 -10.32 -14.68 -12.12
N SER A 57 -11.49 -14.76 -11.47
CA SER A 57 -11.80 -14.08 -10.22
C SER A 57 -11.02 -14.63 -9.02
N ALA A 58 -10.82 -15.95 -8.96
CA ALA A 58 -10.06 -16.58 -7.89
C ALA A 58 -8.57 -16.18 -7.94
N LYS A 59 -7.96 -16.19 -9.14
CA LYS A 59 -6.56 -15.74 -9.32
C LYS A 59 -6.31 -14.31 -8.84
N ARG A 60 -7.29 -13.40 -9.01
CA ARG A 60 -7.20 -12.01 -8.53
C ARG A 60 -7.44 -11.87 -7.02
N THR A 61 -8.28 -12.73 -6.47
CA THR A 61 -8.72 -12.65 -5.06
C THR A 61 -7.66 -13.15 -4.09
N ILE A 62 -6.96 -14.25 -4.41
CA ILE A 62 -5.95 -14.88 -3.54
C ILE A 62 -4.84 -13.91 -3.08
N PRO A 63 -4.11 -13.19 -3.97
CA PRO A 63 -3.06 -12.28 -3.52
C PRO A 63 -3.62 -11.08 -2.74
N LYS A 64 -4.83 -10.63 -3.07
CA LYS A 64 -5.52 -9.56 -2.32
C LYS A 64 -5.87 -10.03 -0.91
N GLN A 65 -6.35 -11.26 -0.76
CA GLN A 65 -6.65 -11.85 0.53
C GLN A 65 -5.39 -12.06 1.36
N GLU A 66 -4.29 -12.52 0.76
CA GLU A 66 -3.02 -12.72 1.48
C GLU A 66 -2.48 -11.40 2.05
N ARG A 67 -2.45 -10.33 1.23
CA ARG A 67 -2.06 -8.99 1.70
C ARG A 67 -2.92 -8.52 2.87
N LYS A 68 -4.24 -8.72 2.80
CA LYS A 68 -5.17 -8.40 3.89
C LYS A 68 -4.93 -9.27 5.12
N ARG A 69 -4.66 -10.57 4.94
CA ARG A 69 -4.40 -11.54 6.01
C ARG A 69 -3.22 -11.10 6.85
N VAL A 70 -2.10 -10.72 6.24
CA VAL A 70 -0.89 -10.27 6.96
C VAL A 70 -1.17 -9.06 7.84
N VAL A 71 -1.85 -8.03 7.30
CA VAL A 71 -2.20 -6.82 8.05
C VAL A 71 -3.20 -7.13 9.17
N ASN A 72 -4.20 -7.97 8.90
CA ASN A 72 -5.20 -8.36 9.90
C ASN A 72 -4.58 -9.17 11.02
N LEU A 73 -3.66 -10.09 10.73
CA LEU A 73 -2.94 -10.86 11.73
C LEU A 73 -2.15 -9.95 12.67
N ARG A 74 -1.46 -8.93 12.13
CA ARG A 74 -0.75 -7.93 12.95
C ARG A 74 -1.70 -7.21 13.89
N ASN A 75 -2.82 -6.68 13.37
CA ASN A 75 -3.80 -5.96 14.19
C ASN A 75 -4.45 -6.87 15.26
N TRP A 76 -4.75 -8.13 14.91
CA TRP A 76 -5.29 -9.11 15.85
C TRP A 76 -4.31 -9.44 16.97
N ARG A 77 -3.02 -9.60 16.66
CA ARG A 77 -1.97 -9.81 17.67
C ARG A 77 -1.87 -8.62 18.62
N THR A 78 -1.82 -7.39 18.08
CA THR A 78 -1.74 -6.18 18.91
C THR A 78 -2.95 -6.03 19.83
N LEU A 79 -4.17 -6.32 19.34
CA LEU A 79 -5.36 -6.29 20.18
C LEU A 79 -5.28 -7.35 21.27
N ARG A 80 -4.93 -8.59 20.91
CA ARG A 80 -4.84 -9.72 21.85
C ARG A 80 -3.81 -9.46 22.94
N GLU A 81 -2.66 -8.91 22.59
CA GLU A 81 -1.60 -8.55 23.55
C GLU A 81 -2.08 -7.51 24.55
N LYS A 82 -2.72 -6.43 24.08
CA LYS A 82 -3.26 -5.37 24.95
C LYS A 82 -4.36 -5.89 25.88
N VAL A 83 -5.27 -6.72 25.36
CA VAL A 83 -6.31 -7.35 26.17
C VAL A 83 -5.71 -8.33 27.18
N LYS A 84 -4.72 -9.14 26.77
CA LYS A 84 -4.05 -10.08 27.67
C LYS A 84 -3.30 -9.35 28.80
N SER A 85 -2.58 -8.26 28.49
CA SER A 85 -1.88 -7.46 29.52
C SER A 85 -2.85 -6.85 30.53
N PHE A 86 -4.02 -6.40 30.08
CA PHE A 86 -5.04 -5.83 30.96
C PHE A 86 -5.69 -6.89 31.87
N ILE A 87 -5.96 -8.08 31.33
CA ILE A 87 -6.49 -9.20 32.13
C ILE A 87 -5.48 -9.63 33.21
N ALA A 88 -4.18 -9.60 32.90
CA ALA A 88 -3.13 -9.94 33.85
C ALA A 88 -2.96 -8.90 34.97
N ALA A 89 -3.10 -7.61 34.64
CA ALA A 89 -2.98 -6.51 35.59
C ALA A 89 -4.00 -5.41 35.24
N PRO A 90 -5.19 -5.42 35.85
CA PRO A 90 -6.20 -4.39 35.61
C PRO A 90 -5.73 -3.06 36.19
N SER A 91 -5.39 -2.11 35.31
CA SER A 91 -4.95 -0.76 35.68
C SER A 91 -5.72 0.29 34.88
N LYS A 92 -6.06 1.39 35.54
CA LYS A 92 -6.77 2.54 34.93
C LYS A 92 -5.99 3.17 33.77
N GLU A 93 -4.66 3.16 33.85
CA GLU A 93 -3.80 3.71 32.80
C GLU A 93 -3.81 2.85 31.53
N LEU A 94 -3.88 1.52 31.71
CA LEU A 94 -3.92 0.57 30.60
C LEU A 94 -5.29 0.54 29.91
N GLU A 95 -6.37 0.82 30.64
CA GLU A 95 -7.75 0.79 30.15
C GLU A 95 -7.95 1.66 28.90
N GLY A 96 -7.49 2.91 28.94
CA GLY A 96 -7.61 3.83 27.81
C GLY A 96 -6.93 3.30 26.54
N SER A 97 -5.76 2.66 26.71
CA SER A 97 -5.03 2.06 25.60
C SER A 97 -5.76 0.85 25.00
N VAL A 98 -6.42 0.05 25.84
CA VAL A 98 -7.19 -1.14 25.42
C VAL A 98 -8.46 -0.72 24.70
N TYR A 99 -9.20 0.27 25.21
CA TYR A 99 -10.40 0.78 24.55
C TYR A 99 -10.09 1.38 23.19
N SER A 100 -9.03 2.17 23.08
CA SER A 100 -8.57 2.71 21.80
C SER A 100 -8.22 1.60 20.79
N ALA A 101 -7.56 0.53 21.25
CA ALA A 101 -7.25 -0.63 20.39
C ALA A 101 -8.51 -1.39 19.93
N ILE A 102 -9.49 -1.58 20.83
CA ILE A 102 -10.78 -2.22 20.52
C ILE A 102 -11.56 -1.39 19.50
N ASP A 103 -11.66 -0.08 19.70
CA ASP A 103 -12.40 0.81 18.79
C ASP A 103 -11.74 0.92 17.43
N THR A 104 -10.40 0.97 17.40
CA THR A 104 -9.65 0.94 16.14
C THR A 104 -9.89 -0.37 15.39
N ALA A 105 -9.96 -1.51 16.10
CA ALA A 105 -10.26 -2.79 15.48
C ALA A 105 -11.71 -2.86 14.94
N ALA A 106 -12.67 -2.26 15.65
CA ALA A 106 -14.05 -2.15 15.18
C ALA A 106 -14.16 -1.25 13.93
N LYS A 107 -13.52 -0.09 13.94
CA LYS A 107 -13.47 0.84 12.80
C LYS A 107 -12.85 0.20 11.55
N LYS A 108 -11.82 -0.62 11.74
CA LYS A 108 -11.16 -1.39 10.66
C LYS A 108 -11.95 -2.62 10.20
N GLY A 109 -13.09 -2.94 10.83
CA GLY A 109 -13.92 -4.11 10.51
C GLY A 109 -13.29 -5.45 10.91
N LEU A 110 -12.31 -5.46 11.84
CA LEU A 110 -11.72 -6.69 12.37
C LEU A 110 -12.66 -7.37 13.37
N ILE A 111 -13.36 -6.57 14.18
CA ILE A 111 -14.37 -7.03 15.13
C ILE A 111 -15.70 -6.33 14.85
N HIS A 112 -16.82 -7.03 15.07
CA HIS A 112 -18.13 -6.42 14.95
C HIS A 112 -18.39 -5.42 16.09
N LYS A 113 -19.19 -4.38 15.85
CA LYS A 113 -19.53 -3.34 16.83
C LYS A 113 -20.08 -3.91 18.16
N ASN A 114 -20.93 -4.93 18.08
CA ASN A 114 -21.47 -5.59 19.28
C ASN A 114 -20.39 -6.34 20.05
N LYS A 115 -19.41 -6.92 19.35
CA LYS A 115 -18.28 -7.59 20.00
C LYS A 115 -17.36 -6.59 20.69
N ALA A 116 -17.13 -5.43 20.06
CA ALA A 116 -16.40 -4.34 20.69
C ALA A 116 -17.09 -3.85 21.98
N ALA A 117 -18.41 -3.62 21.93
CA ALA A 117 -19.20 -3.25 23.10
C ALA A 117 -19.16 -4.32 24.21
N HIS A 118 -19.27 -5.59 23.84
CA HIS A 118 -19.15 -6.71 24.79
C HIS A 118 -17.77 -6.74 25.47
N LEU A 119 -16.69 -6.58 24.69
CA LEU A 119 -15.33 -6.56 25.24
C LEU A 119 -15.15 -5.40 26.21
N LYS A 120 -15.64 -4.19 25.87
CA LYS A 120 -15.62 -3.04 26.78
C LYS A 120 -16.34 -3.34 28.09
N SER A 121 -17.58 -3.86 28.02
CA SER A 121 -18.34 -4.24 29.22
C SER A 121 -17.63 -5.26 30.09
N GLN A 122 -16.95 -6.25 29.49
CA GLN A 122 -16.16 -7.23 30.25
C GLN A 122 -14.97 -6.59 30.97
N MET A 123 -14.23 -5.70 30.29
CA MET A 123 -13.08 -5.02 30.89
C MET A 123 -13.51 -4.10 32.04
N SER A 124 -14.62 -3.39 31.91
CA SER A 124 -15.17 -2.56 33.00
C SER A 124 -15.55 -3.39 34.23
N LYS A 125 -16.10 -4.61 34.03
CA LYS A 125 -16.42 -5.52 35.14
C LYS A 125 -15.17 -6.00 35.89
N LEU A 126 -14.09 -6.27 35.16
CA LEU A 126 -12.82 -6.69 35.76
C LEU A 126 -12.13 -5.58 36.55
N GLN A 127 -12.38 -4.32 36.20
CA GLN A 127 -11.87 -3.17 36.95
C GLN A 127 -12.63 -2.93 38.25
N SER A 128 -13.94 -3.20 38.25
CA SER A 128 -14.81 -3.01 39.42
C SER A 128 -14.78 -4.17 40.41
N ALA A 129 -14.17 -5.30 40.03
CA ALA A 129 -14.02 -6.50 40.85
C ALA A 129 -12.70 -6.45 41.62
#